data_AF-A0A392W7W7-F1
#
_entry.id   AF-A0A392W7W7-F1
#
_cell.length_a   1.000
_cell.length_b   1.000
_cell.length_c   1.000
_cell.angle_alpha   90.00
_cell.angle_beta   90.00
_cell.angle_gamma   90.00
#
_symmetry.space_group_name_H-M   'P 1'
#
loop_
_entity.id
_entity.type
_entity.pdbx_description
1 polymer ?
#
loop_
_entity_poly.entity_id
_entity_poly.type
_entity_poly.pdbx_seq_one_letter_code
_entity_poly.pdbx_strand_id
1 'polypeptide(L)' 'MDSGCSYHICPRKEYFETLKLKEGGVVCLGNNKACKVQGMSSIRLKMFDDRDFLLKNV' A
#
# COMPACT_ATOMS: atom_id res chain seq x y z
N MET A 1 5.07 11.64 3.29
CA MET A 1 3.77 10.92 3.20
C MET A 1 2.88 11.76 2.31
N ASP A 2 2.26 11.17 1.30
CA ASP A 2 1.32 11.89 0.43
C ASP A 2 -0.04 11.96 1.13
N SER A 3 -0.43 13.15 1.59
CA SER A 3 -1.71 13.36 2.29
C SER A 3 -2.90 13.50 1.34
N GLY A 4 -2.66 13.67 0.04
CA GLY A 4 -3.72 13.80 -0.97
C GLY A 4 -4.11 12.47 -1.61
N CYS A 5 -3.39 11.38 -1.35
CA CYS A 5 -3.67 10.09 -1.97
C CYS A 5 -4.92 9.42 -1.39
N SER A 6 -5.72 8.79 -2.25
CA SER A 6 -6.87 7.98 -1.81
C SER A 6 -6.48 6.57 -1.35
N TYR A 7 -5.38 6.02 -1.90
CA TYR A 7 -4.90 4.68 -1.60
C TYR A 7 -3.37 4.66 -1.50
N HIS A 8 -2.85 3.86 -0.58
CA HIS A 8 -1.44 3.48 -0.57
C HIS A 8 -1.27 2.20 -1.41
N ILE A 9 -0.32 2.20 -2.34
CA ILE A 9 -0.07 1.06 -3.24
C ILE A 9 1.41 0.70 -3.16
N CYS A 10 1.74 -0.57 -2.95
CA CYS A 10 3.12 -1.04 -2.94
C CYS A 10 3.30 -2.27 -3.85
N PRO A 11 4.21 -2.22 -4.85
CA PRO A 11 4.48 -3.37 -5.72
C PRO A 11 5.47 -4.38 -5.11
N ARG A 12 6.15 -4.02 -4.01
CA ARG A 12 7.22 -4.82 -3.39
C ARG A 12 6.65 -5.73 -2.31
N LYS A 13 6.50 -7.01 -2.63
CA LYS A 13 5.88 -7.99 -1.73
C LYS A 13 6.69 -8.25 -0.46
N GLU A 14 8.00 -8.09 -0.54
CA GLU A 14 8.94 -8.28 0.57
C GLU A 14 8.77 -7.29 1.72
N TYR A 15 8.03 -6.19 1.50
CA TYR A 15 7.75 -5.18 2.55
C TYR A 15 6.54 -5.52 3.41
N PHE A 16 5.77 -6.52 3.01
CA PHE A 16 4.57 -6.93 3.73
C PHE A 16 4.91 -7.95 4.82
N GLU A 17 4.50 -7.67 6.05
CA GLU A 17 4.62 -8.63 7.15
C GLU A 17 3.71 -9.84 6.94
N THR A 18 2.50 -9.61 6.42
CA THR A 18 1.52 -10.67 6.13
C THR A 18 0.63 -10.24 4.98
N LEU A 19 1.01 -10.60 3.75
CA LEU A 19 0.20 -10.29 2.57
C LEU A 19 -1.02 -11.21 2.53
N LYS A 20 -2.21 -10.64 2.66
CA LYS A 20 -3.47 -11.35 2.47
C LYS A 20 -3.89 -11.20 1.02
N LEU A 21 -3.65 -12.25 0.23
CA LEU A 21 -4.17 -12.29 -1.14
C LEU A 21 -5.70 -12.27 -1.10
N LYS A 22 -6.28 -11.37 -1.86
CA LYS A 22 -7.73 -11.19 -1.98
C LYS A 22 -7.98 -10.52 -3.33
N GLU A 23 -9.05 -10.90 -4.02
CA GLU A 23 -9.54 -10.09 -5.12
C GLU A 23 -10.06 -8.76 -4.57
N GLY A 24 -9.23 -7.72 -4.67
CA GLY A 24 -9.49 -6.39 -4.11
C GLY A 24 -10.10 -5.41 -5.11
N GLY A 25 -10.55 -5.89 -6.27
CA GLY A 25 -11.04 -5.03 -7.36
C GLY A 25 -9.91 -4.32 -8.11
N VAL A 26 -10.22 -3.14 -8.64
CA VAL A 26 -9.34 -2.35 -9.52
C VAL A 26 -9.26 -0.92 -9.02
N VAL A 27 -8.05 -0.35 -9.00
CA VAL A 27 -7.80 1.05 -8.67
C VAL A 27 -7.43 1.83 -9.94
N CYS A 28 -8.03 3.01 -10.13
CA CYS A 28 -7.65 3.94 -11.17
C CYS A 28 -6.45 4.78 -10.72
N LEU A 29 -5.39 4.76 -11.52
CA LEU A 29 -4.18 5.54 -11.31
C LEU A 29 -4.35 6.95 -11.88
N GLY A 30 -3.49 7.89 -11.46
CA GLY A 30 -3.53 9.28 -11.94
C GLY A 30 -3.32 9.46 -13.45
N ASN A 31 -2.86 8.41 -14.15
CA ASN A 31 -2.75 8.38 -15.61
C ASN A 31 -3.93 7.68 -16.30
N ASN A 32 -5.08 7.55 -15.61
CA ASN A 32 -6.29 6.87 -16.06
C ASN A 32 -6.14 5.38 -16.37
N LYS A 33 -5.02 4.75 -15.98
CA LYS A 33 -4.88 3.29 -16.09
C LYS A 33 -5.49 2.59 -14.89
N ALA A 34 -6.05 1.41 -15.14
CA ALA A 34 -6.56 0.51 -14.13
C ALA A 34 -5.45 -0.44 -13.62
N CYS A 35 -5.39 -0.68 -12.31
CA CYS A 35 -4.51 -1.65 -11.67
C CYS A 35 -5.30 -2.63 -10.80
N LYS A 36 -5.12 -3.94 -10.99
CA LYS A 36 -5.79 -4.97 -10.16
C LYS A 36 -5.11 -5.08 -8.81
N VAL A 37 -5.89 -4.96 -7.74
CA VAL A 37 -5.42 -5.20 -6.37
C VAL A 37 -5.27 -6.71 -6.15
N GLN A 38 -4.05 -7.15 -5.86
CA GLN A 38 -3.71 -8.56 -5.66
C GLN A 38 -3.93 -9.04 -4.21
N GLY A 39 -3.93 -8.10 -3.27
CA GLY A 39 -4.06 -8.38 -1.86
C GLY A 39 -3.92 -7.10 -1.06
N MET A 40 -4.03 -7.23 0.26
CA MET A 40 -3.83 -6.15 1.20
C MET A 40 -2.92 -6.60 2.34
N SER A 41 -2.13 -5.68 2.86
CA SER A 41 -1.29 -5.91 4.03
C SER A 41 -1.09 -4.64 4.85
N SER A 42 -0.22 -4.74 5.84
CA SER A 42 0.33 -3.59 6.54
C SER A 42 1.82 -3.47 6.23
N ILE A 43 2.31 -2.24 6.17
CA ILE A 43 3.74 -1.94 6.05
C ILE A 43 4.14 -1.08 7.24
N ARG A 44 5.20 -1.47 7.94
CA ARG A 44 5.83 -0.66 8.98
C ARG A 44 6.97 0.15 8.39
N LEU A 45 6.89 1.47 8.53
CA LEU A 45 7.91 2.41 8.09
C LEU A 45 8.60 2.98 9.33
N LYS A 46 9.91 2.80 9.41
CA LYS A 46 10.77 3.46 10.41
C LYS A 46 11.46 4.65 9.77
N MET A 47 11.20 5.84 10.31
CA MET A 47 11.74 7.10 9.80
C MET A 47 13.08 7.42 10.48
N PHE A 48 13.87 8.31 9.87
CA PHE A 48 15.16 8.76 10.41
C PHE A 48 15.04 9.54 11.72
N ASP A 49 13.87 10.13 12.01
CA ASP A 49 13.58 10.85 13.25
C ASP A 49 12.98 9.93 14.34
N ASP A 50 13.29 8.64 14.26
CA ASP A 50 12.84 7.58 15.16
C ASP A 50 11.32 7.37 15.24
N ARG A 51 10.54 8.00 14.36
CA ARG A 51 9.10 7.74 14.27
C ARG A 51 8.81 6.46 13.52
N ASP A 52 7.89 5.68 14.09
CA ASP A 52 7.32 4.50 13.46
C ASP A 52 5.91 4.80 12.93
N PHE A 53 5.67 4.43 11.67
CA PHE A 53 4.36 4.50 11.04
C PHE A 53 3.90 3.11 10.63
N LEU A 54 2.66 2.77 10.96
CA LEU A 54 2.00 1.56 10.47
C LEU A 54 0.98 1.96 9.41
N LEU A 55 1.32 1.72 8.14
CA LEU A 55 0.36 1.81 7.05
C LEU A 55 -0.48 0.54 7.04
N LYS A 56 -1.80 0.69 7.12
CA LYS A 56 -2.76 -0.43 7.05
C LYS A 56 -3.47 -0.42 5.70
N ASN A 57 -3.87 -1.60 5.23
CA ASN A 57 -4.60 -1.78 3.98
C ASN A 57 -3.84 -1.26 2.75
N VAL A 58 -2.54 -1.51 2.71
CA VAL A 58 -1.65 -1.26 1.54
C VAL A 58 -1.76 -2.40 0.55
#